data_AF-A0A2I0IS27-F1
#
_entry.id   AF-A0A2I0IS27-F1
#
_cell.length_a   1.000
_cell.length_b   1.000
_cell.length_c   1.000
_cell.angle_alpha   90.00
_cell.angle_beta   90.00
_cell.angle_gamma   90.00
#
_symmetry.space_group_name_H-M   'P 1'
#
loop_
_entity.id
_entity.type
_entity.pdbx_description
1 polymer ?
#
loop_
_entity_poly.entity_id
_entity_poly.type
_entity_poly.pdbx_seq_one_letter_code
_entity_poly.pdbx_strand_id
1 'polypeptide(L)'
;MGDRVCVDLCSLMRPGEGLLVGSFARGLFLVHSECLESNYISSRPFRVNAGPVHSYVAVPGGRTCYLSELKTGKEVLVVDHEGFQRTAIVGRVKIETRPLILVETKVDSSDSHTVYSIFLQNAETVALISPSDKVIPVTSLKVGDEILLRVQGGARHTGIEIQEFIVEN
;
A
#
# COMPACT_ATOMS: atom_id res chain seq x y z
N MET A 1 -13.60 -13.12 0.50
CA MET A 1 -12.27 -13.78 0.52
C MET A 1 -11.50 -13.32 -0.72
N GLY A 2 -10.18 -13.20 -0.66
CA GLY A 2 -9.35 -12.94 -1.84
C GLY A 2 -7.88 -13.29 -1.60
N ASP A 3 -7.13 -13.43 -2.69
CA ASP A 3 -5.70 -13.75 -2.65
C ASP A 3 -4.88 -12.48 -2.46
N ARG A 4 -4.19 -12.42 -1.32
CA ARG A 4 -3.40 -11.26 -0.91
C ARG A 4 -1.92 -11.58 -0.90
N VAL A 5 -1.11 -10.54 -1.12
CA VAL A 5 0.34 -10.60 -1.19
C VAL A 5 0.96 -10.07 0.10
N CYS A 6 1.82 -10.87 0.75
CA CYS A 6 2.81 -10.39 1.71
C CYS A 6 4.09 -10.07 0.95
N VAL A 7 4.67 -8.90 1.20
CA VAL A 7 6.01 -8.53 0.71
C VAL A 7 6.97 -8.54 1.89
N ASP A 8 7.95 -9.44 1.86
CA ASP A 8 9.05 -9.48 2.82
C ASP A 8 10.29 -8.85 2.16
N LEU A 9 10.87 -7.86 2.81
CA LEU A 9 12.06 -7.14 2.34
C LEU A 9 13.35 -7.71 2.95
N CYS A 10 14.47 -7.46 2.28
CA CYS A 10 15.81 -7.76 2.79
C CYS A 10 16.34 -6.69 3.78
N SER A 11 15.54 -5.66 4.07
CA SER A 11 15.87 -4.59 5.01
C SER A 11 14.76 -4.43 6.03
N LEU A 12 15.12 -3.99 7.24
CA LEU A 12 14.13 -3.60 8.24
C LEU A 12 13.51 -2.24 7.89
N MET A 13 12.24 -2.10 8.24
CA MET A 13 11.47 -0.87 8.23
C MET A 13 11.30 -0.37 9.67
N ARG A 14 11.21 0.95 9.82
CA ARG A 14 10.96 1.64 11.09
C ARG A 14 9.45 1.84 11.29
N PRO A 15 8.99 2.14 12.51
CA PRO A 15 7.67 2.72 12.72
C PRO A 15 7.45 3.93 11.79
N GLY A 16 6.25 4.08 11.24
CA GLY A 16 5.97 5.09 10.21
C GLY A 16 6.36 4.69 8.77
N GLU A 17 7.16 3.64 8.56
CA GLU A 17 7.53 3.17 7.21
C GLU A 17 6.62 2.05 6.69
N GLY A 18 6.39 2.07 5.38
CA GLY A 18 5.55 1.10 4.67
C GLY A 18 5.78 1.08 3.16
N LEU A 19 4.84 0.46 2.45
CA LEU A 19 4.80 0.44 0.99
C LEU A 19 3.59 1.24 0.49
N LEU A 20 3.76 1.92 -0.64
CA LEU A 20 2.66 2.59 -1.33
C LEU A 20 1.92 1.58 -2.21
N VAL A 21 0.66 1.30 -1.88
CA VAL A 21 -0.16 0.27 -2.53
C VAL A 21 -1.56 0.81 -2.82
N GLY A 22 -2.20 0.45 -3.93
CA GLY A 22 -3.57 0.86 -4.21
C GLY A 22 -4.26 -0.02 -5.23
N SER A 23 -5.60 0.00 -5.29
CA SER A 23 -6.34 -0.71 -6.35
C SER A 23 -6.04 -0.14 -7.74
N PHE A 24 -5.68 1.16 -7.80
CA PHE A 24 -5.38 1.88 -9.03
C PHE A 24 -4.05 2.60 -8.91
N ALA A 25 -3.28 2.67 -10.00
CA ALA A 25 -1.97 3.34 -10.00
C ALA A 25 -2.04 4.85 -9.67
N ARG A 26 -3.20 5.48 -9.93
CA ARG A 26 -3.46 6.90 -9.65
C ARG A 26 -3.58 7.25 -8.16
N GLY A 27 -3.81 6.27 -7.29
CA GLY A 27 -3.96 6.51 -5.85
C GLY A 27 -3.40 5.35 -5.04
N LEU A 28 -2.26 5.59 -4.39
CA LEU A 28 -1.54 4.60 -3.60
C LEU A 28 -1.54 5.01 -2.13
N PHE A 29 -2.08 4.14 -1.29
CA PHE A 29 -2.17 4.25 0.16
C PHE A 29 -0.85 3.83 0.80
N LEU A 30 -0.44 4.51 1.87
CA LEU A 30 0.72 4.09 2.65
C LEU A 30 0.33 2.94 3.59
N VAL A 31 0.61 1.70 3.17
CA VAL A 31 0.37 0.48 3.95
C VAL A 31 1.57 0.24 4.85
N HIS A 32 1.34 0.37 6.15
CA HIS A 32 2.37 0.29 7.17
C HIS A 32 2.98 -1.12 7.28
N SER A 33 4.26 -1.17 7.65
CA SER A 33 4.94 -2.43 7.95
C SER A 33 4.40 -3.11 9.21
N GLU A 34 4.54 -4.43 9.30
CA GLU A 34 4.19 -5.22 10.50
C GLU A 34 5.21 -4.98 11.62
N CYS A 35 5.65 -3.74 11.86
CA CYS A 35 6.68 -3.41 12.83
C CYS A 35 6.15 -3.11 14.24
N LEU A 36 4.84 -2.93 14.40
CA LEU A 36 4.23 -2.81 15.73
C LEU A 36 4.06 -4.18 16.36
N GLU A 37 4.44 -4.28 17.63
CA GLU A 37 4.23 -5.46 18.45
C GLU A 37 2.85 -5.39 19.12
N SER A 38 2.11 -6.49 19.09
CA SER A 38 0.88 -6.65 19.87
C SER A 38 1.09 -7.74 20.94
N ASN A 39 0.20 -7.79 21.94
CA ASN A 39 0.25 -8.84 22.97
C ASN A 39 0.11 -10.26 22.38
N TYR A 40 -0.32 -10.39 21.13
CA TYR A 40 -0.63 -11.67 20.49
C TYR A 40 0.30 -11.98 19.31
N ILE A 41 0.98 -10.97 18.75
CA ILE A 41 1.74 -11.11 17.50
C ILE A 41 3.07 -10.36 17.62
N SER A 42 4.16 -11.11 17.46
CA SER A 42 5.51 -10.55 17.37
C SER A 42 5.68 -9.72 16.11
N SER A 43 6.40 -8.60 16.23
CA SER A 43 6.68 -7.73 15.10
C SER A 43 7.54 -8.42 14.04
N ARG A 44 7.28 -8.06 12.79
CA ARG A 44 8.05 -8.42 11.60
C ARG A 44 8.35 -7.16 10.81
N PRO A 45 9.31 -6.33 11.27
CA PRO A 45 9.62 -5.03 10.67
C PRO A 45 10.16 -5.12 9.23
N PHE A 46 10.31 -6.31 8.65
CA PHE A 46 10.67 -6.51 7.24
C PHE A 46 9.46 -6.82 6.36
N ARG A 47 8.25 -6.95 6.92
CA ARG A 47 7.04 -7.42 6.22
C ARG A 47 6.02 -6.31 6.04
N VAL A 48 5.38 -6.30 4.87
CA VAL A 48 4.12 -5.57 4.63
C VAL A 48 3.05 -6.53 4.14
N ASN A 49 1.88 -6.47 4.76
CA ASN A 49 0.69 -7.17 4.32
C ASN A 49 -0.04 -6.32 3.26
N ALA A 50 0.55 -6.28 2.06
CA ALA A 50 0.36 -5.19 1.08
C ALA A 50 -1.07 -5.05 0.51
N GLY A 51 -1.71 -6.14 0.07
CA GLY A 51 -3.02 -6.09 -0.58
C GLY A 51 -3.25 -7.25 -1.55
N PRO A 52 -4.37 -7.29 -2.28
CA PRO A 52 -4.64 -8.32 -3.29
C PRO A 52 -3.64 -8.37 -4.44
N VAL A 53 -3.59 -9.51 -5.12
CA VAL A 53 -2.71 -9.76 -6.28
C VAL A 53 -2.83 -8.71 -7.41
N HIS A 54 -3.98 -8.04 -7.55
CA HIS A 54 -4.25 -7.02 -8.56
C HIS A 54 -3.87 -5.59 -8.12
N SER A 55 -3.52 -5.36 -6.85
CA SER A 55 -3.18 -4.02 -6.39
C SER A 55 -1.84 -3.59 -6.97
N TYR A 56 -1.72 -2.31 -7.28
CA TYR A 56 -0.47 -1.68 -7.68
C TYR A 56 0.40 -1.40 -6.47
N VAL A 57 1.72 -1.50 -6.65
CA VAL A 57 2.73 -1.07 -5.68
C VAL A 57 3.73 -0.12 -6.35
N ALA A 58 4.19 0.89 -5.61
CA ALA A 58 5.21 1.82 -6.11
C ALA A 58 6.60 1.16 -6.18
N VAL A 59 7.29 1.36 -7.29
CA VAL A 59 8.66 0.89 -7.54
C VAL A 59 9.56 2.05 -8.03
N PRO A 60 10.89 1.91 -7.96
CA PRO A 60 11.81 2.98 -8.35
C PRO A 60 11.62 3.49 -9.79
N GLY A 61 12.01 4.76 -10.00
CA GLY A 61 11.83 5.46 -11.27
C GLY A 61 10.43 6.04 -11.45
N GLY A 62 9.68 6.22 -10.36
CA GLY A 62 8.33 6.77 -10.40
C GLY A 62 7.30 5.85 -11.06
N ARG A 63 7.53 4.53 -11.05
CA ARG A 63 6.66 3.55 -11.71
C ARG A 63 5.81 2.79 -10.70
N THR A 64 4.85 2.03 -11.22
CA THR A 64 4.08 1.04 -10.47
C THR A 64 4.12 -0.31 -11.19
N CYS A 65 3.87 -1.39 -10.46
CA CYS A 65 3.63 -2.72 -11.00
C CYS A 65 2.57 -3.43 -10.16
N TYR A 66 2.01 -4.54 -10.64
CA TYR A 66 1.08 -5.32 -9.83
C TYR A 66 1.82 -6.07 -8.72
N LEU A 67 1.19 -6.23 -7.56
CA LEU A 67 1.75 -7.04 -6.46
C LEU A 67 2.05 -8.49 -6.88
N SER A 68 1.24 -9.04 -7.80
CA SER A 68 1.47 -10.37 -8.38
C SER A 68 2.72 -10.48 -9.26
N GLU A 69 3.26 -9.37 -9.75
CA GLU A 69 4.47 -9.34 -10.58
C GLU A 69 5.77 -9.25 -9.75
N LEU A 70 5.65 -8.94 -8.44
CA LEU A 70 6.79 -8.91 -7.55
C LEU A 70 7.40 -10.30 -7.40
N LYS A 71 8.73 -10.34 -7.35
CA LYS A 71 9.52 -11.54 -7.10
C LYS A 71 10.80 -11.19 -6.34
N THR A 72 11.44 -12.20 -5.75
CA THR A 72 12.73 -12.04 -5.07
C THR A 72 13.74 -11.33 -5.96
N GLY A 73 14.49 -10.40 -5.37
CA GLY A 73 15.50 -9.58 -6.05
C GLY A 73 14.95 -8.36 -6.78
N LYS A 74 13.62 -8.17 -6.84
CA LYS A 74 13.02 -6.91 -7.32
C LYS A 74 13.14 -5.81 -6.28
N GLU A 75 13.03 -4.59 -6.76
CA GLU A 75 13.06 -3.38 -5.93
C GLU A 75 11.65 -2.80 -5.76
N VAL A 76 11.38 -2.29 -4.56
CA VAL A 76 10.18 -1.52 -4.22
C VAL A 76 10.57 -0.23 -3.51
N LEU A 77 9.66 0.75 -3.49
CA LEU A 77 9.84 1.97 -2.70
C LEU A 77 9.26 1.78 -1.30
N VAL A 78 10.12 1.92 -0.29
CA VAL A 78 9.72 2.12 1.10
C VAL A 78 9.56 3.61 1.32
N VAL A 79 8.45 4.00 1.94
CA VAL A 79 8.08 5.40 2.17
C VAL A 79 7.68 5.57 3.63
N ASP A 80 8.04 6.70 4.23
CA ASP A 80 7.59 7.08 5.57
C ASP A 80 6.44 8.11 5.53
N HIS A 81 5.93 8.47 6.71
CA HIS A 81 4.82 9.41 6.83
C HIS A 81 5.16 10.84 6.36
N GLU A 82 6.44 11.21 6.36
CA GLU A 82 6.94 12.51 5.87
C GLU A 82 7.13 12.52 4.35
N GLY A 83 6.98 11.36 3.70
CA GLY A 83 7.13 11.18 2.26
C GLY A 83 8.56 10.96 1.82
N PHE A 84 9.51 10.74 2.73
CA PHE A 84 10.86 10.32 2.40
C PHE A 84 10.82 8.91 1.80
N GLN A 85 11.62 8.68 0.76
CA GLN A 85 11.58 7.45 -0.02
C GLN A 85 12.96 6.83 -0.10
N ARG A 86 13.01 5.51 0.03
CA ARG A 86 14.20 4.71 -0.22
C ARG A 86 13.85 3.42 -0.95
N THR A 87 14.79 2.92 -1.72
CA THR A 87 14.65 1.62 -2.37
C THR A 87 14.95 0.49 -1.40
N ALA A 88 14.18 -0.60 -1.49
CA ALA A 88 14.46 -1.85 -0.78
C ALA A 88 14.31 -3.06 -1.70
N ILE A 89 15.07 -4.11 -1.41
CA ILE A 89 15.03 -5.38 -2.15
C ILE A 89 13.96 -6.28 -1.56
N VAL A 90 13.12 -6.85 -2.42
CA VAL A 90 12.16 -7.90 -2.08
C VAL A 90 12.92 -9.20 -1.84
N GLY A 91 12.84 -9.73 -0.63
CA GLY A 91 13.40 -11.04 -0.26
C GLY A 91 12.45 -12.18 -0.58
N ARG A 92 11.17 -12.04 -0.23
CA ARG A 92 10.15 -13.07 -0.48
C ARG A 92 8.78 -12.43 -0.74
N VAL A 93 8.02 -13.07 -1.63
CA VAL A 93 6.61 -12.76 -1.88
C VAL A 93 5.78 -13.97 -1.50
N LYS A 94 4.72 -13.78 -0.69
CA LYS A 94 3.81 -14.85 -0.28
C LYS A 94 2.40 -14.49 -0.70
N ILE A 95 1.71 -15.40 -1.40
CA ILE A 95 0.31 -15.25 -1.76
C ILE A 95 -0.52 -16.19 -0.87
N GLU A 96 -1.55 -15.65 -0.22
CA GLU A 96 -2.45 -16.44 0.62
C GLU A 96 -3.89 -15.90 0.58
N THR A 97 -4.87 -16.78 0.73
CA THR A 97 -6.28 -16.41 0.71
C THR A 97 -6.74 -15.95 2.09
N ARG A 98 -7.27 -14.72 2.19
CA ARG A 98 -7.72 -14.12 3.46
C ARG A 98 -9.05 -13.36 3.30
N PRO A 99 -9.77 -13.10 4.40
CA PRO A 99 -10.83 -12.11 4.43
C PRO A 99 -10.24 -10.73 4.12
N LEU A 100 -10.90 -9.99 3.23
CA LEU A 100 -10.51 -8.64 2.83
C LEU A 100 -11.58 -7.65 3.27
N ILE A 101 -11.17 -6.41 3.49
CA ILE A 101 -12.06 -5.26 3.58
C ILE A 101 -11.73 -4.25 2.49
N LEU A 102 -12.74 -3.52 2.03
CA LEU A 102 -12.59 -2.38 1.14
C LEU A 102 -12.41 -1.11 1.99
N VAL A 103 -11.34 -0.37 1.74
CA VAL A 103 -11.12 0.98 2.28
C VAL A 103 -11.28 1.97 1.13
N GLU A 104 -12.11 2.98 1.33
CA GLU A 104 -12.33 4.06 0.38
C GLU A 104 -11.97 5.40 1.02
N THR A 105 -11.38 6.29 0.24
CA THR A 105 -11.07 7.65 0.67
C THR A 105 -11.34 8.66 -0.44
N LYS A 106 -11.54 9.91 -0.05
CA LYS A 106 -11.73 11.05 -0.93
C LYS A 106 -10.68 12.09 -0.56
N VAL A 107 -10.17 12.80 -1.56
CA VAL A 107 -9.27 13.93 -1.34
C VAL A 107 -10.10 15.20 -1.42
N ASP A 108 -10.07 16.01 -0.36
CA ASP A 108 -10.69 17.34 -0.31
C ASP A 108 -9.90 18.33 -1.16
N SER A 109 -9.88 18.13 -2.48
CA SER A 109 -9.47 19.14 -3.44
C SER A 109 -10.64 19.44 -4.37
N SER A 110 -10.98 20.72 -4.45
CA SER A 110 -12.03 21.25 -5.30
C SER A 110 -11.93 20.67 -6.72
N ASP A 111 -13.03 20.07 -7.18
CA ASP A 111 -13.32 19.63 -8.55
C ASP A 111 -13.19 18.13 -8.89
N SER A 112 -12.85 17.25 -7.94
CA SER A 112 -12.86 15.80 -8.19
C SER A 112 -13.60 15.03 -7.10
N HIS A 113 -14.76 14.44 -7.44
CA HIS A 113 -15.42 13.38 -6.67
C HIS A 113 -14.68 12.03 -6.80
N THR A 114 -13.36 12.06 -7.04
CA THR A 114 -12.58 10.84 -7.26
C THR A 114 -12.46 10.07 -5.95
N VAL A 115 -13.05 8.89 -5.94
CA VAL A 115 -12.88 7.92 -4.86
C VAL A 115 -11.64 7.10 -5.16
N TYR A 116 -10.75 7.01 -4.18
CA TYR A 116 -9.62 6.08 -4.21
C TYR A 116 -9.93 4.92 -3.30
N SER A 117 -9.53 3.73 -3.72
CA SER A 117 -9.81 2.52 -2.96
C SER A 117 -8.63 1.57 -2.88
N ILE A 118 -8.62 0.78 -1.82
CA ILE A 118 -7.71 -0.35 -1.63
C ILE A 118 -8.44 -1.46 -0.90
N PHE A 119 -8.19 -2.70 -1.31
CA PHE A 119 -8.55 -3.87 -0.52
C PHE A 119 -7.39 -4.25 0.39
N LEU A 120 -7.67 -4.51 1.67
CA LEU A 120 -6.68 -4.92 2.66
C LEU A 120 -7.18 -6.14 3.44
N GLN A 121 -6.26 -6.92 3.98
CA GLN A 121 -6.65 -8.03 4.85
C GLN A 121 -7.31 -7.50 6.12
N ASN A 122 -8.41 -8.12 6.54
CA ASN A 122 -9.06 -7.84 7.82
C ASN A 122 -8.24 -8.41 8.98
N ALA A 123 -7.20 -7.70 9.44
CA ALA A 123 -6.37 -8.09 10.58
C ALA A 123 -5.70 -6.88 11.24
N GLU A 124 -5.41 -6.98 12.54
CA GLU A 124 -4.76 -5.93 13.33
C GLU A 124 -3.34 -5.60 12.87
N THR A 125 -2.67 -6.56 12.22
CA THR A 125 -1.31 -6.42 11.67
C THR A 125 -1.27 -5.69 10.33
N VAL A 126 -2.42 -5.24 9.83
CA VAL A 126 -2.51 -4.42 8.61
C VAL A 126 -3.00 -3.06 9.05
N ALA A 127 -2.24 -2.03 8.72
CA ALA A 127 -2.53 -0.68 9.15
C ALA A 127 -2.21 0.33 8.05
N LEU A 128 -2.90 1.47 8.13
CA LEU A 128 -2.62 2.67 7.34
C LEU A 128 -2.04 3.74 8.27
N ILE A 129 -1.42 4.76 7.70
CA ILE A 129 -0.75 5.82 8.46
C ILE A 129 -1.50 7.13 8.25
N SER A 130 -1.78 7.85 9.34
CA SER A 130 -2.36 9.19 9.28
C SER A 130 -1.30 10.26 8.95
N PRO A 131 -1.73 11.48 8.57
CA PRO A 131 -0.81 12.62 8.45
C PRO A 131 -0.05 12.99 9.73
N SER A 132 -0.51 12.52 10.89
CA SER A 132 0.09 12.75 12.21
C SER A 132 0.99 11.61 12.69
N ASP A 133 1.48 10.77 11.77
CA ASP A 133 2.29 9.55 12.04
C ASP A 133 1.58 8.52 12.94
N LYS A 134 0.25 8.60 13.03
CA LYS A 134 -0.52 7.61 13.78
C LYS A 134 -0.77 6.41 12.88
N VAL A 135 -0.30 5.25 13.34
CA VAL A 135 -0.64 3.96 12.72
C VAL A 135 -2.07 3.56 13.14
N ILE A 136 -2.94 3.35 12.16
CA ILE A 136 -4.35 2.99 12.34
C ILE A 136 -4.56 1.58 11.78
N PRO A 137 -4.70 0.56 12.65
CA PRO A 137 -5.08 -0.78 12.22
C PRO A 137 -6.38 -0.76 11.42
N VAL A 138 -6.40 -1.51 10.34
CA VAL A 138 -7.53 -1.65 9.41
C VAL A 138 -8.80 -2.13 10.14
N THR A 139 -8.65 -2.94 11.20
CA THR A 139 -9.75 -3.40 12.06
C THR A 139 -10.37 -2.31 12.94
N SER A 140 -9.67 -1.19 13.13
CA SER A 140 -10.10 -0.05 13.97
C SER A 140 -10.47 1.18 13.16
N LEU A 141 -10.31 1.11 11.85
CA LEU A 141 -10.52 2.22 10.93
C LEU A 141 -12.00 2.60 10.87
N LYS A 142 -12.29 3.90 10.91
CA LYS A 142 -13.66 4.42 10.89
C LYS A 142 -13.79 5.57 9.90
N VAL A 143 -15.03 5.84 9.50
CA VAL A 143 -15.35 7.02 8.68
C VAL A 143 -14.89 8.29 9.39
N GLY A 144 -14.16 9.13 8.67
CA GLY A 144 -13.56 10.37 9.20
C GLY A 144 -12.12 10.22 9.66
N ASP A 145 -11.55 9.01 9.68
CA ASP A 145 -10.10 8.86 9.87
C ASP A 145 -9.35 9.37 8.63
N GLU A 146 -8.31 10.17 8.86
CA GLU A 146 -7.42 10.66 7.81
C GLU A 146 -6.23 9.70 7.64
N ILE A 147 -5.86 9.46 6.38
CA ILE A 147 -4.81 8.53 5.98
C ILE A 147 -3.97 9.12 4.85
N LEU A 148 -2.72 8.67 4.76
CA LEU A 148 -1.79 9.10 3.73
C LEU A 148 -2.07 8.39 2.39
N LEU A 149 -2.27 9.22 1.37
CA LEU A 149 -2.48 8.81 0.00
C LEU A 149 -1.50 9.56 -0.91
N ARG A 150 -0.77 8.81 -1.74
CA ARG A 150 -0.05 9.37 -2.87
C ARG A 150 -0.96 9.38 -4.09
N VAL A 151 -1.33 10.57 -4.53
CA VAL A 151 -2.02 10.78 -5.81
C VAL A 151 -0.98 10.93 -6.92
N GLN A 152 -1.13 10.19 -8.01
CA GLN A 152 -0.41 10.41 -9.26
C GLN A 152 -1.35 11.02 -10.29
N GLY A 153 -0.89 12.07 -10.97
CA GLY A 153 -1.59 12.60 -12.14
C GLY A 153 -1.43 11.65 -13.33
N GLY A 154 -2.53 11.39 -14.06
CA GLY A 154 -2.53 10.63 -15.32
C GLY A 154 -2.61 9.11 -15.17
N ALA A 155 -3.23 8.46 -16.16
CA ALA A 155 -3.31 7.02 -16.27
C ALA A 155 -1.95 6.42 -16.67
N ARG A 156 -1.56 5.28 -16.09
CA ARG A 156 -0.27 4.62 -16.36
C ARG A 156 -0.48 3.14 -16.60
N HIS A 157 -0.09 2.67 -17.80
CA HIS A 157 0.03 1.25 -18.11
C HIS A 157 1.52 0.90 -18.18
N THR A 158 1.97 -0.16 -17.48
CA THR A 158 3.37 -0.64 -17.50
C THR A 158 4.45 0.38 -17.08
N GLY A 159 4.09 1.38 -16.27
CA GLY A 159 5.04 2.37 -15.75
C GLY A 159 5.47 3.45 -16.77
N ILE A 160 4.76 3.60 -17.88
CA ILE A 160 4.91 4.71 -18.82
C ILE A 160 3.68 5.63 -18.65
N GLU A 161 3.91 6.94 -18.60
CA GLU A 161 2.83 7.93 -18.65
C GLU A 161 2.29 7.98 -20.07
N ILE A 162 1.08 7.45 -20.26
CA ILE A 162 0.41 7.42 -21.55
C ILE A 162 -0.92 8.16 -21.36
N GLN A 163 -1.20 9.13 -22.22
CA GLN A 163 -2.57 9.65 -22.37
C GLN A 163 -3.42 8.58 -23.06
N GLU A 164 -3.84 7.57 -22.30
CA GLU A 164 -4.77 6.53 -22.75
C GLU A 164 -6.16 6.77 -22.15
N PHE A 165 -7.19 6.46 -22.93
CA PHE A 165 -8.56 6.41 -22.44
C PHE A 165 -8.72 5.13 -21.61
N ILE A 166 -8.64 5.26 -20.30
CA ILE A 166 -8.81 4.17 -19.34
C ILE A 166 -10.12 4.38 -18.58
N VAL A 167 -11.04 3.42 -18.67
CA VAL A 167 -12.24 3.34 -17.83
C VAL A 167 -11.99 2.29 -16.76
N GLU A 168 -11.76 2.77 -15.55
CA GLU A 168 -11.61 1.98 -14.34
C GLU A 168 -12.84 2.25 -13.47
N ASN A 169 -13.65 1.20 -13.22
CA ASN A 169 -14.89 1.25 -12.43
C ASN A 169 -14.65 0.82 -10.99
#